data_AF-A0A959QDW2-F1
#
_entry.id   AF-A0A959QDW2-F1
#
_cell.length_a   1.000
_cell.length_b   1.000
_cell.length_c   1.000
_cell.angle_alpha   90.00
_cell.angle_beta   90.00
_cell.angle_gamma   90.00
#
_symmetry.space_group_name_H-M   'P 1'
#
loop_
_entity.id
_entity.type
_entity.pdbx_description
1 polymer ?
#
loop_
_entity_poly.entity_id
_entity_poly.type
_entity_poly.pdbx_seq_one_letter_code
_entity_poly.pdbx_strand_id
1 'polypeptide(L)' 'MNLEVEYMGLSLKSPIVVSASPLSEKVENIIEMEKAGAGAVVMFSLF' A
#
# COMPACT_ATOMS: atom_id res chain seq x y z
N MET A 1 13.40 12.37 6.80
CA MET A 1 12.16 12.50 7.59
C MET A 1 11.68 11.08 7.88
N ASN A 2 11.30 10.76 9.12
CA ASN A 2 10.73 9.43 9.43
C ASN A 2 9.22 9.46 9.12
N LEU A 3 8.73 8.48 8.37
CA LEU A 3 7.32 8.31 8.00
C LEU A 3 6.72 7.01 8.57
N GLU A 4 7.44 6.29 9.42
CA GLU A 4 6.93 5.08 10.06
C GLU A 4 5.75 5.39 10.98
N VAL A 5 4.72 4.56 10.91
CA VAL A 5 3.50 4.67 11.72
C VAL A 5 3.03 3.32 12.22
N GLU A 6 2.32 3.32 13.35
CA GLU A 6 1.54 2.18 13.81
C GLU A 6 0.07 2.40 13.46
N TYR A 7 -0.53 1.48 12.71
CA TYR A 7 -1.93 1.56 12.29
C TYR A 7 -2.62 0.22 12.56
N MET A 8 -3.64 0.23 13.42
CA MET A 8 -4.37 -0.98 13.83
C MET A 8 -3.47 -2.13 14.33
N GLY A 9 -2.37 -1.80 15.02
CA GLY A 9 -1.38 -2.78 15.50
C GLY A 9 -0.38 -3.26 14.45
N LEU A 10 -0.39 -2.68 13.24
CA LEU A 10 0.58 -2.96 12.18
C LEU A 10 1.63 -1.83 12.12
N SER A 11 2.90 -2.20 12.03
CA SER A 11 3.99 -1.26 11.76
C SER A 11 4.14 -1.05 10.25
N LEU A 12 3.91 0.17 9.77
CA LEU A 12 4.03 0.55 8.36
C LEU A 12 5.21 1.50 8.16
N LYS A 13 5.94 1.36 7.05
CA LYS A 13 7.08 2.24 6.70
C LYS A 13 6.65 3.66 6.29
N SER A 14 5.37 3.86 6.01
CA SER A 14 4.79 5.08 5.46
C SER A 14 3.30 5.15 5.82
N PRO A 15 2.71 6.34 6.06
CA PRO A 15 1.28 6.49 6.29
C PRO A 15 0.46 6.45 4.99
N ILE A 16 1.11 6.35 3.83
CA ILE A 16 0.44 6.39 2.52
C ILE A 16 -0.13 5.01 2.21
N VAL A 17 -1.44 4.96 1.98
CA VAL A 17 -2.16 3.76 1.57
C VAL A 17 -2.74 3.96 0.18
N VAL A 18 -2.43 3.06 -0.75
CA VAL A 18 -3.00 3.11 -2.10
C VAL A 18 -4.41 2.54 -2.07
N SER A 19 -5.39 3.34 -2.52
CA SER A 19 -6.81 2.94 -2.54
C SER A 19 -7.08 1.82 -3.56
N ALA A 20 -8.23 1.17 -3.41
CA ALA A 20 -8.72 0.16 -4.36
C ALA A 20 -8.79 0.77 -5.76
N SER A 21 -7.97 0.25 -6.67
CA SER A 21 -7.86 0.75 -8.04
C SER A 21 -7.36 -0.35 -8.98
N PRO A 22 -7.56 -0.23 -10.31
CA PRO A 22 -7.09 -1.21 -11.29
C PRO A 22 -5.58 -1.46 -11.22
N LEU A 23 -4.81 -0.54 -10.62
CA LEU A 23 -3.39 -0.74 -10.40
C LEU A 23 -3.10 -1.96 -9.53
N SER A 24 -3.98 -2.34 -8.62
CA SER A 24 -3.79 -3.50 -7.74
C SER A 24 -4.25 -4.85 -8.33
N GLU A 25 -4.71 -4.90 -9.59
CA GLU A 25 -5.10 -6.16 -10.26
C GLU A 25 -3.91 -7.08 -10.58
N LYS A 26 -2.70 -6.51 -10.66
CA LYS A 26 -1.45 -7.22 -10.98
C LYS A 26 -0.46 -7.10 -9.83
N VAL A 27 0.18 -8.21 -9.48
CA VAL A 27 1.17 -8.26 -8.39
C VAL A 27 2.38 -7.37 -8.69
N GLU A 28 2.79 -7.27 -9.95
CA GLU A 28 3.91 -6.44 -10.38
C GLU A 28 3.70 -4.97 -10.00
N ASN A 29 2.47 -4.47 -10.14
CA ASN A 29 2.16 -3.09 -9.77
C ASN A 29 2.19 -2.86 -8.26
N ILE A 30 1.76 -3.85 -7.46
CA ILE A 30 1.83 -3.78 -5.99
C ILE A 30 3.30 -3.67 -5.53
N ILE A 31 4.19 -4.44 -6.18
CA ILE A 31 5.64 -4.37 -5.93
C ILE A 31 6.18 -2.97 -6.25
N GLU A 32 5.79 -2.38 -7.38
CA GLU A 32 6.23 -1.03 -7.74
C GLU A 32 5.68 0.05 -6.78
N MET A 33 4.46 -0.11 -6.26
CA MET A 33 3.92 0.79 -5.23
C MET A 33 4.70 0.72 -3.92
N GLU A 34 5.08 -0.49 -3.49
CA GLU A 34 5.91 -0.68 -2.29
C GLU A 34 7.27 -0.01 -2.47
N LYS A 35 7.93 -0.22 -3.62
CA LYS A 35 9.18 0.47 -3.98
C LYS A 35 9.04 1.99 -4.03
N ALA A 36 7.87 2.50 -4.46
CA ALA A 36 7.58 3.93 -4.47
C ALA A 36 7.28 4.52 -3.08
N GLY A 37 7.20 3.68 -2.03
CA GLY A 37 7.03 4.12 -0.65
C GLY A 37 5.61 4.04 -0.10
N ALA A 38 4.71 3.27 -0.74
CA ALA A 38 3.41 2.95 -0.15
C ALA A 38 3.61 2.07 1.11
N GLY A 39 2.90 2.41 2.19
CA GLY A 39 2.91 1.62 3.42
C GLY A 39 1.94 0.44 3.38
N ALA A 40 0.85 0.56 2.64
CA ALA A 40 -0.12 -0.51 2.38
C ALA A 40 -0.86 -0.29 1.06
N VAL A 41 -1.53 -1.33 0.57
CA VAL A 41 -2.41 -1.28 -0.61
C VAL A 41 -3.75 -1.90 -0.28
N VAL A 42 -4.83 -1.33 -0.82
CA VAL A 42 -6.16 -1.94 -0.81
C VAL A 42 -6.34 -2.66 -2.14
N MET A 43 -6.64 -3.96 -2.09
CA MET A 43 -6.85 -4.78 -3.28
C MET A 43 -8.05 -4.30 -4.09
N PHE A 44 -7.99 -4.46 -5.41
CA PHE A 44 -9.10 -4.20 -6.32
C PHE A 44 -10.32 -5.04 -5.92
N SER A 45 -11.50 -4.45 -6.00
CA SER A 45 -12.75 -5.12 -5.64
C SER A 45 -13.01 -6.31 -6.57
N LEU A 46 -13.24 -7.48 -5.99
CA LEU A 46 -13.50 -8.72 -6.75
C LEU A 46 -14.98 -8.95 -7.04
N PHE A 47 -15.84 -8.02 -6.65
CA PHE A 47 -17.31 -8.07 -6.77
C PHE A 47 -17.85 -6.75 -7.33
#